data_AF-A0A9W9R303-F1
#
_entry.id   AF-A0A9W9R303-F1
#
_cell.length_a   1.000
_cell.length_b   1.000
_cell.length_c   1.000
_cell.angle_alpha   90.00
_cell.angle_beta   90.00
_cell.angle_gamma   90.00
#
_symmetry.space_group_name_H-M   'P 1'
#
loop_
_entity.id
_entity.type
_entity.pdbx_description
1 polymer ?
#
loop_
_entity_poly.entity_id
_entity_poly.type
_entity_poly.pdbx_seq_one_letter_code
_entity_poly.pdbx_strand_id
1 'polypeptide(L)'
;MTTLQDHIQSLTTLPLPEAIEKITHLIPNLIATFLPKYGYWVQHPHYTGTGDLNTLGRLWLSLGYRCYSEHAPLQVRLTHQSMDDPIYEIYGSTYDLLKRGLADGTIEVPVEDESLGCACCRGEPDATILAGFHQNEALYFDEEEYRALWGDQENIGQRIGQSIRAVAASREQVEEAVMRSSAGIHSML
;
A
#
# COMPACT_ATOMS: atom_id res chain seq x y z
N MET A 1 23.75 3.08 13.94
CA MET A 1 22.54 3.72 13.38
C MET A 1 22.00 2.80 12.31
N THR A 2 20.72 2.47 12.34
CA THR A 2 20.08 1.60 11.33
C THR A 2 19.85 2.40 10.06
N THR A 3 20.15 1.82 8.89
CA THR A 3 19.86 2.48 7.62
C THR A 3 18.36 2.44 7.33
N LEU A 4 17.86 3.39 6.53
CA LEU A 4 16.44 3.36 6.13
C LEU A 4 16.10 2.06 5.39
N GLN A 5 17.02 1.58 4.55
CA GLN A 5 16.84 0.34 3.80
C GLN A 5 16.75 -0.89 4.71
N ASP A 6 17.64 -1.01 5.70
CA ASP A 6 17.61 -2.11 6.66
C ASP A 6 16.31 -2.08 7.48
N HIS A 7 15.86 -0.87 7.84
CA HIS A 7 14.59 -0.71 8.53
C HIS A 7 13.43 -1.21 7.67
N ILE A 8 13.31 -0.76 6.42
CA ILE A 8 12.26 -1.22 5.48
C ILE A 8 12.29 -2.75 5.34
N GLN A 9 13.47 -3.34 5.19
CA GLN A 9 13.61 -4.80 5.07
C GLN A 9 13.12 -5.53 6.34
N SER A 10 13.42 -5.00 7.53
CA SER A 10 12.98 -5.60 8.78
C SER A 10 11.45 -5.62 8.95
N LEU A 11 10.72 -4.73 8.28
CA LEU A 11 9.25 -4.72 8.33
C LEU A 11 8.62 -5.92 7.61
N THR A 12 9.32 -6.53 6.66
CA THR A 12 8.79 -7.64 5.85
C THR A 12 8.52 -8.91 6.66
N THR A 13 9.14 -9.05 7.83
CA THR A 13 9.01 -10.23 8.70
C THR A 13 7.98 -10.03 9.83
N LEU A 14 7.37 -8.84 9.92
CA LEU A 14 6.45 -8.52 11.01
C LEU A 14 5.04 -9.10 10.76
N PRO A 15 4.29 -9.40 11.84
CA PRO A 15 2.85 -9.67 11.75
C PRO A 15 2.10 -8.52 11.09
N LEU A 16 0.99 -8.84 10.40
CA LEU A 16 0.25 -7.88 9.58
C LEU A 16 -0.13 -6.57 10.31
N PRO A 17 -0.73 -6.60 11.52
CA PRO A 17 -1.09 -5.36 12.22
C PRO A 17 0.14 -4.50 12.57
N GLU A 18 1.21 -5.14 13.04
CA GLU A 18 2.45 -4.45 13.43
C GLU A 18 3.15 -3.85 12.19
N ALA A 19 3.21 -4.59 11.08
CA ALA A 19 3.77 -4.10 9.83
C ALA A 19 3.03 -2.86 9.31
N ILE A 20 1.69 -2.89 9.31
CA ILE A 20 0.85 -1.76 8.91
C ILE A 20 1.10 -0.56 9.82
N GLU A 21 1.06 -0.75 11.14
CA GLU A 21 1.33 0.32 12.11
C GLU A 21 2.69 0.98 11.85
N LYS A 22 3.76 0.18 11.74
CA LYS A 22 5.11 0.71 11.49
C LYS A 22 5.20 1.48 10.18
N ILE A 23 4.57 0.99 9.11
CA ILE A 23 4.56 1.68 7.82
C ILE A 23 3.78 2.99 7.89
N THR A 24 2.65 3.04 8.60
CA THR A 24 1.85 4.27 8.75
C THR A 24 2.59 5.36 9.51
N HIS A 25 3.54 5.00 10.39
CA HIS A 25 4.45 5.96 11.01
C HIS A 25 5.61 6.37 10.10
N LEU A 26 6.02 5.50 9.17
CA LEU A 26 7.16 5.72 8.28
C LEU A 26 6.79 6.63 7.09
N ILE A 27 5.72 6.30 6.35
CA ILE A 27 5.35 6.94 5.07
C ILE A 27 5.25 8.47 5.18
N PRO A 28 4.52 9.05 6.16
CA PRO A 28 4.31 10.50 6.21
C PRO A 28 5.58 11.33 6.36
N ASN A 29 6.68 10.70 6.80
CA ASN A 29 7.96 11.35 7.08
C ASN A 29 9.02 11.02 6.02
N LEU A 30 8.65 10.31 4.95
CA LEU A 30 9.55 10.06 3.82
C LEU A 30 9.77 11.33 3.01
N ILE A 31 11.02 11.56 2.62
CA ILE A 31 11.43 12.69 1.81
C ILE A 31 11.95 12.12 0.50
N ALA A 32 11.32 12.51 -0.61
CA ALA A 32 11.80 12.17 -1.95
C ALA A 32 13.22 12.72 -2.13
N THR A 33 14.14 11.88 -2.62
CA THR A 33 15.54 12.26 -2.81
C THR A 33 16.01 11.91 -4.20
N PHE A 34 16.93 12.71 -4.73
CA PHE A 34 17.54 12.46 -6.02
C PHE A 34 18.81 11.63 -5.84
N LEU A 35 18.93 10.56 -6.61
CA LEU A 35 20.18 9.85 -6.84
C LEU A 35 20.43 9.78 -8.35
N PRO A 36 21.69 9.91 -8.82
CA PRO A 36 22.04 9.78 -10.25
C PRO A 36 22.03 8.30 -10.67
N LYS A 37 20.90 7.64 -10.44
CA LYS A 37 20.63 6.22 -10.70
C LYS A 37 19.13 6.03 -10.86
N TYR A 38 18.73 5.23 -11.86
CA TYR A 38 17.34 4.88 -12.08
C TYR A 38 16.71 4.22 -10.85
N GLY A 39 15.54 4.70 -10.47
CA GLY A 39 14.78 4.20 -9.33
C GLY A 39 14.03 5.30 -8.58
N TYR A 40 13.33 4.88 -7.53
CA TYR A 40 12.54 5.75 -6.67
C TYR A 40 13.18 5.75 -5.28
N TRP A 41 13.74 6.89 -4.90
CA TRP A 41 14.61 6.97 -3.72
C TRP A 41 14.03 7.91 -2.68
N VAL A 42 14.11 7.49 -1.42
CA VAL A 42 13.63 8.27 -0.28
C VAL A 42 14.65 8.34 0.85
N GLN A 43 14.52 9.36 1.68
CA GLN A 43 15.21 9.52 2.96
C GLN A 43 14.20 9.69 4.08
N HIS A 44 14.67 9.58 5.32
CA HIS A 44 13.83 9.78 6.49
C HIS A 44 14.67 10.42 7.62
N PRO A 45 14.15 11.41 8.38
CA PRO A 45 14.94 12.16 9.36
C PRO A 45 15.57 11.31 10.47
N HIS A 46 14.96 10.17 10.80
CA HIS A 46 15.41 9.27 11.87
C HIS A 46 16.32 8.11 11.43
N TYR A 47 16.57 7.95 10.13
CA TYR A 47 17.41 6.87 9.61
C TYR A 47 18.56 7.42 8.77
N THR A 48 19.66 6.68 8.71
CA THR A 48 20.78 7.04 7.85
C THR A 48 20.60 6.46 6.45
N GLY A 49 21.24 7.09 5.45
CA GLY A 49 21.23 6.61 4.06
C GLY A 49 19.89 6.83 3.34
N THR A 50 19.77 6.19 2.18
CA THR A 50 18.58 6.22 1.33
C THR A 50 17.87 4.86 1.36
N GLY A 51 16.56 4.86 1.19
CA GLY A 51 15.75 3.67 0.98
C GLY A 51 15.23 3.61 -0.46
N ASP A 52 15.11 2.39 -0.98
CA ASP A 52 14.38 2.09 -2.22
C ASP A 52 12.88 2.10 -1.94
N LEU A 53 12.18 3.08 -2.50
CA LEU A 53 10.73 3.23 -2.34
C LEU A 53 9.99 2.05 -2.97
N ASN A 54 10.52 1.41 -4.03
CA ASN A 54 9.91 0.22 -4.61
C ASN A 54 10.01 -1.01 -3.71
N THR A 55 10.98 -1.08 -2.79
CA THR A 55 10.99 -2.11 -1.76
C THR A 55 9.85 -1.88 -0.75
N LEU A 56 9.62 -0.63 -0.33
CA LEU A 56 8.51 -0.28 0.55
C LEU A 56 7.15 -0.45 -0.14
N GLY A 57 7.00 -0.03 -1.39
CA GLY A 57 5.77 -0.16 -2.16
C GLY A 57 5.36 -1.62 -2.37
N ARG A 58 6.33 -2.52 -2.65
CA ARG A 58 6.08 -3.97 -2.69
C ARG A 58 5.50 -4.49 -1.37
N LEU A 59 6.10 -4.07 -0.25
CA LEU A 59 5.60 -4.43 1.07
C LEU A 59 4.19 -3.87 1.30
N TRP A 60 3.96 -2.60 0.98
CA TRP A 60 2.67 -1.94 1.14
C TRP A 60 1.53 -2.65 0.41
N LEU A 61 1.74 -2.95 -0.87
CA LEU A 61 0.78 -3.68 -1.71
C LEU A 61 0.51 -5.08 -1.16
N SER A 62 1.57 -5.78 -0.74
CA SER A 62 1.46 -7.09 -0.11
C SER A 62 0.62 -7.05 1.17
N LEU A 63 0.80 -6.04 2.03
CA LEU A 63 0.00 -5.89 3.25
C LEU A 63 -1.48 -5.63 2.95
N GLY A 64 -1.78 -4.86 1.90
CA GLY A 64 -3.17 -4.65 1.45
C GLY A 64 -3.82 -5.97 1.04
N TYR A 65 -3.13 -6.78 0.24
CA TYR A 65 -3.61 -8.12 -0.12
C TYR A 65 -3.74 -9.03 1.11
N ARG A 66 -2.79 -8.98 2.05
CA ARG A 66 -2.82 -9.76 3.29
C ARG A 66 -4.00 -9.38 4.19
N CYS A 67 -4.46 -8.13 4.16
CA CYS A 67 -5.69 -7.75 4.85
C CYS A 67 -6.89 -8.58 4.40
N TYR A 68 -7.01 -8.83 3.09
CA TYR A 68 -8.01 -9.73 2.52
C TYR A 68 -7.72 -11.19 2.88
N SER A 69 -6.52 -11.70 2.57
CA SER A 69 -6.25 -13.15 2.69
C SER A 69 -6.15 -13.67 4.13
N GLU A 70 -5.84 -12.80 5.10
CA GLU A 70 -5.75 -13.14 6.52
C GLU A 70 -7.00 -12.71 7.31
N HIS A 71 -8.06 -12.23 6.65
CA HIS A 71 -9.28 -11.70 7.27
C HIS A 71 -8.98 -10.69 8.38
N ALA A 72 -8.19 -9.67 8.07
CA ALA A 72 -7.70 -8.73 9.06
C ALA A 72 -8.86 -7.96 9.74
N PRO A 73 -8.72 -7.57 11.02
CA PRO A 73 -9.72 -6.74 11.68
C PRO A 73 -9.99 -5.43 10.93
N LEU A 74 -11.24 -4.97 10.92
CA LEU A 74 -11.67 -3.77 10.19
C LEU A 74 -10.81 -2.54 10.50
N GLN A 75 -10.41 -2.36 11.76
CA GLN A 75 -9.54 -1.25 12.16
C GLN A 75 -8.18 -1.30 11.47
N VAL A 76 -7.59 -2.49 11.32
CA VAL A 76 -6.30 -2.68 10.63
C VAL A 76 -6.44 -2.36 9.15
N ARG A 77 -7.55 -2.79 8.53
CA ARG A 77 -7.87 -2.49 7.13
C ARG A 77 -8.01 -0.99 6.88
N LEU A 78 -8.69 -0.26 7.76
CA LEU A 78 -8.80 1.20 7.70
C LEU A 78 -7.46 1.91 7.89
N THR A 79 -6.62 1.42 8.80
CA THR A 79 -5.28 1.99 9.00
C THR A 79 -4.43 1.80 7.74
N HIS A 80 -4.52 0.65 7.08
CA HIS A 80 -3.87 0.44 5.78
C HIS A 80 -4.44 1.44 4.75
N GLN A 81 -5.73 1.42 4.49
CA GLN A 81 -6.34 2.29 3.47
C GLN A 81 -6.06 3.78 3.70
N SER A 82 -5.89 4.23 4.95
CA SER A 82 -5.56 5.63 5.27
C SER A 82 -4.26 6.15 4.66
N MET A 83 -3.34 5.27 4.24
CA MET A 83 -2.07 5.66 3.59
C MET A 83 -2.13 5.59 2.06
N ASP A 84 -3.27 5.31 1.43
CA ASP A 84 -3.39 5.25 -0.04
C ASP A 84 -2.99 6.58 -0.71
N ASP A 85 -3.39 7.72 -0.13
CA ASP A 85 -3.00 9.03 -0.63
C ASP A 85 -1.53 9.36 -0.29
N PRO A 86 -1.06 9.24 0.98
CA PRO A 86 0.35 9.44 1.30
C PRO A 86 1.34 8.62 0.47
N ILE A 87 1.06 7.33 0.20
CA ILE A 87 1.94 6.50 -0.63
C ILE A 87 1.92 6.99 -2.08
N TYR A 88 0.76 7.38 -2.61
CA TYR A 88 0.66 7.94 -3.95
C TYR A 88 1.47 9.23 -4.11
N GLU A 89 1.36 10.14 -3.13
CA GLU A 89 2.05 11.44 -3.14
C GLU A 89 3.59 11.30 -3.12
N ILE A 90 4.13 10.39 -2.30
CA ILE A 90 5.59 10.18 -2.25
C ILE A 90 6.10 9.53 -3.55
N TYR A 91 5.32 8.65 -4.16
CA TYR A 91 5.60 8.11 -5.49
C TYR A 91 5.57 9.20 -6.58
N GLY A 92 4.59 10.09 -6.56
CA GLY A 92 4.53 11.23 -7.47
C GLY A 92 5.75 12.16 -7.34
N SER A 93 6.14 12.46 -6.10
CA SER A 93 7.30 13.31 -5.81
C SER A 93 8.61 12.69 -6.29
N THR A 94 8.81 11.39 -6.07
CA THR A 94 10.00 10.66 -6.53
C THR A 94 10.01 10.49 -8.05
N TYR A 95 8.85 10.27 -8.68
CA TYR A 95 8.69 10.22 -10.13
C TYR A 95 9.08 11.54 -10.80
N ASP A 96 8.72 12.68 -10.20
CA ASP A 96 9.12 14.00 -10.71
C ASP A 96 10.64 14.21 -10.67
N LEU A 97 11.33 13.69 -9.66
CA LEU A 97 12.81 13.73 -9.61
C LEU A 97 13.43 12.82 -10.67
N LEU A 98 12.89 11.60 -10.85
CA LEU A 98 13.32 10.67 -11.88
C LEU A 98 13.18 11.29 -13.28
N LYS A 99 12.02 11.86 -13.61
CA LYS A 99 11.79 12.53 -14.90
C LYS A 99 12.79 13.65 -15.18
N ARG A 100 13.14 14.46 -14.16
CA ARG A 100 14.14 15.52 -14.29
C ARG A 100 15.52 14.93 -14.62
N GLY A 101 15.93 13.90 -13.88
CA GLY A 101 17.22 13.23 -14.10
C GLY A 101 17.33 12.53 -15.46
N LEU A 102 16.22 12.00 -15.96
CA LEU A 102 16.14 11.45 -17.32
C LEU A 102 16.25 12.56 -18.38
N ALA A 103 15.57 13.69 -18.17
CA ALA A 103 15.55 14.80 -19.11
C ALA A 103 16.91 15.53 -19.21
N ASP A 104 17.66 15.62 -18.11
CA ASP A 104 18.98 16.25 -18.08
C ASP A 104 20.15 15.28 -18.33
N GLY A 105 19.86 13.98 -18.47
CA GLY A 105 20.84 12.93 -18.76
C GLY A 105 21.68 12.49 -17.56
N THR A 106 21.34 12.90 -16.34
CA THR A 106 22.00 12.43 -15.11
C THR A 106 21.56 11.03 -14.68
N ILE A 107 20.44 10.54 -15.23
CA ILE A 107 19.94 9.18 -15.05
C ILE A 107 19.83 8.50 -16.40
N GLU A 108 20.34 7.28 -16.50
CA GLU A 108 20.14 6.39 -17.65
C GLU A 108 19.02 5.40 -17.35
N VAL A 109 18.18 5.12 -18.35
CA VAL A 109 17.14 4.09 -18.26
C VAL A 109 17.80 2.71 -18.37
N PRO A 110 17.50 1.75 -17.48
CA PRO A 110 17.97 0.38 -17.63
C PRO A 110 17.37 -0.26 -18.90
N VAL A 111 18.09 -1.20 -19.49
CA VAL A 111 17.54 -2.01 -20.58
C VAL A 111 16.43 -2.90 -19.99
N GLU A 112 15.18 -2.67 -20.41
CA GLU A 112 14.05 -3.49 -20.00
C GLU A 112 13.91 -4.72 -20.90
N ASP A 113 13.47 -5.83 -20.29
CA ASP A 113 13.06 -7.02 -21.04
C ASP A 113 11.58 -6.88 -21.43
N GLU A 114 11.34 -6.51 -22.69
CA GLU A 114 9.99 -6.34 -23.24
C GLU A 114 9.15 -7.63 -23.21
N SER A 115 9.76 -8.81 -23.02
CA SER A 115 9.04 -10.08 -22.95
C SER A 115 8.24 -10.26 -21.65
N LEU A 116 8.50 -9.43 -20.63
CA LEU A 116 7.91 -9.57 -19.31
C LEU A 116 6.49 -8.94 -19.20
N GLY A 117 5.94 -8.34 -20.26
CA GLY A 117 4.60 -7.71 -20.25
C GLY A 117 4.58 -6.30 -19.63
N CYS A 118 3.40 -5.71 -19.33
CA CYS A 118 3.36 -4.38 -18.69
C CYS A 118 3.78 -4.44 -17.22
N ALA A 119 4.53 -3.43 -16.76
CA ALA A 119 4.94 -3.26 -15.36
C ALA A 119 3.76 -3.35 -14.37
N CYS A 120 2.60 -2.82 -14.75
CA CYS A 120 1.34 -2.96 -14.03
C CYS A 120 0.93 -4.41 -13.75
N CYS A 121 0.90 -5.24 -14.78
CA CYS A 121 0.53 -6.66 -14.69
C CYS A 121 1.58 -7.49 -13.95
N ARG A 122 2.83 -7.02 -13.92
CA ARG A 122 3.90 -7.62 -13.10
C ARG A 122 3.81 -7.25 -11.62
N GLY A 123 2.93 -6.31 -11.26
CA GLY A 123 2.83 -5.78 -9.90
C GLY A 123 4.04 -4.93 -9.51
N GLU A 124 4.67 -4.24 -10.46
CA GLU A 124 5.71 -3.28 -10.14
C GLU A 124 5.11 -2.11 -9.35
N PRO A 125 5.66 -1.77 -8.17
CA PRO A 125 5.00 -0.83 -7.26
C PRO A 125 4.80 0.56 -7.85
N ASP A 126 5.80 1.11 -8.53
CA ASP A 126 5.68 2.43 -9.15
C ASP A 126 4.60 2.46 -10.21
N ALA A 127 4.55 1.46 -11.10
CA ALA A 127 3.50 1.36 -12.09
C ALA A 127 2.11 1.16 -11.46
N THR A 128 2.02 0.30 -10.44
CA THR A 128 0.75 -0.04 -9.76
C THR A 128 0.20 1.14 -8.98
N ILE A 129 1.04 1.82 -8.20
CA ILE A 129 0.66 2.92 -7.32
C ILE A 129 0.39 4.18 -8.15
N LEU A 130 1.25 4.53 -9.11
CA LEU A 130 1.02 5.72 -9.95
C LEU A 130 -0.20 5.57 -10.88
N ALA A 131 -0.59 4.33 -11.23
CA ALA A 131 -1.83 4.06 -11.96
C ALA A 131 -3.08 4.02 -11.04
N GLY A 132 -2.92 4.11 -9.72
CA GLY A 132 -4.03 4.07 -8.76
C GLY A 132 -4.58 2.68 -8.47
N PHE A 133 -3.93 1.61 -8.94
CA PHE A 133 -4.40 0.23 -8.74
C PHE A 133 -4.18 -0.29 -7.32
N HIS A 134 -3.52 0.47 -6.44
CA HIS A 134 -3.36 0.15 -5.03
C HIS A 134 -4.58 0.53 -4.18
N GLN A 135 -5.44 1.42 -4.69
CA GLN A 135 -6.50 2.04 -3.90
C GLN A 135 -7.49 0.99 -3.36
N ASN A 136 -7.84 1.12 -2.08
CA ASN A 136 -8.81 0.28 -1.38
C ASN A 136 -8.45 -1.22 -1.32
N GLU A 137 -7.18 -1.59 -1.56
CA GLU A 137 -6.76 -3.01 -1.56
C GLU A 137 -7.14 -3.73 -0.25
N ALA A 138 -6.98 -3.06 0.90
CA ALA A 138 -7.33 -3.62 2.20
C ALA A 138 -8.85 -3.74 2.47
N LEU A 139 -9.68 -3.09 1.65
CA LEU A 139 -11.14 -3.06 1.78
C LEU A 139 -11.85 -4.10 0.89
N TYR A 140 -11.09 -5.07 0.34
CA TYR A 140 -11.65 -6.25 -0.26
C TYR A 140 -11.99 -7.30 0.80
N PHE A 141 -13.15 -7.92 0.65
CA PHE A 141 -13.71 -8.97 1.50
C PHE A 141 -14.09 -10.16 0.62
N ASP A 142 -14.06 -11.37 1.16
CA ASP A 142 -14.78 -12.45 0.47
C ASP A 142 -16.30 -12.21 0.55
N GLU A 143 -17.07 -12.90 -0.28
CA GLU A 143 -18.52 -12.66 -0.35
C GLU A 143 -19.26 -13.02 0.94
N GLU A 144 -18.76 -13.99 1.71
CA GLU A 144 -19.38 -14.44 2.96
C GLU A 144 -19.11 -13.42 4.07
N GLU A 145 -17.85 -12.99 4.22
CA GLU A 145 -17.42 -11.93 5.15
C GLU A 145 -18.18 -10.63 4.87
N TYR A 146 -18.29 -10.24 3.60
CA TYR A 146 -19.04 -9.04 3.21
C TYR A 146 -20.53 -9.15 3.59
N ARG A 147 -21.18 -10.27 3.26
CA ARG A 147 -22.60 -10.48 3.59
C ARG A 147 -22.84 -10.56 5.09
N ALA A 148 -21.90 -11.09 5.87
CA ALA A 148 -22.01 -11.11 7.31
C ALA A 148 -22.00 -9.70 7.92
N LEU A 149 -21.25 -8.76 7.33
CA LEU A 149 -21.10 -7.39 7.82
C LEU A 149 -22.20 -6.42 7.32
N TRP A 150 -22.64 -6.58 6.07
CA TRP A 150 -23.54 -5.63 5.41
C TRP A 150 -24.75 -6.25 4.70
N GLY A 151 -24.91 -7.58 4.72
CA GLY A 151 -26.03 -8.26 4.06
C GLY A 151 -26.03 -8.03 2.55
N ASP A 152 -27.13 -7.47 2.05
CA ASP A 152 -27.34 -7.17 0.62
C ASP A 152 -27.04 -5.71 0.24
N GLN A 153 -26.36 -4.95 1.11
CA GLN A 153 -25.94 -3.58 0.76
C GLN A 153 -25.00 -3.57 -0.47
N GLU A 154 -25.16 -2.54 -1.31
CA GLU A 154 -24.36 -2.35 -2.51
C GLU A 154 -22.86 -2.21 -2.18
N ASN A 155 -22.02 -2.81 -3.01
CA ASN A 155 -20.56 -2.74 -2.93
C ASN A 155 -20.01 -1.76 -3.97
N ILE A 156 -18.80 -1.26 -3.75
CA ILE A 156 -18.19 -0.27 -4.65
C ILE A 156 -17.33 -0.90 -5.76
N GLY A 157 -17.23 -2.23 -5.79
CA GLY A 157 -16.41 -2.92 -6.77
C GLY A 157 -16.20 -4.39 -6.46
N GLN A 158 -15.70 -5.11 -7.46
CA GLN A 158 -15.44 -6.54 -7.38
C GLN A 158 -14.13 -6.88 -8.07
N ARG A 159 -13.43 -7.89 -7.54
CA ARG A 159 -12.28 -8.52 -8.17
C ARG A 159 -12.64 -9.95 -8.51
N ILE A 160 -12.53 -10.30 -9.78
CA ILE A 160 -12.78 -11.65 -10.29
C ILE A 160 -11.50 -12.17 -10.94
N GLY A 161 -10.88 -13.18 -10.34
CA GLY A 161 -9.74 -13.92 -10.86
C GLY A 161 -10.02 -15.43 -10.90
N GLN A 162 -9.05 -16.22 -11.38
CA GLN A 162 -9.21 -17.68 -11.54
C GLN A 162 -9.60 -18.41 -10.24
N SER A 163 -9.29 -17.84 -9.08
CA SER A 163 -9.57 -18.42 -7.76
C SER A 163 -9.97 -17.37 -6.70
N ILE A 164 -10.15 -16.11 -7.09
CA ILE A 164 -10.48 -15.01 -6.17
C ILE A 164 -11.77 -14.38 -6.64
N ARG A 165 -12.76 -14.35 -5.74
CA ARG A 165 -13.96 -13.54 -5.87
C ARG A 165 -14.07 -12.69 -4.62
N ALA A 166 -13.66 -11.44 -4.75
CA ALA A 166 -13.63 -10.48 -3.66
C ALA A 166 -14.52 -9.28 -3.98
N VAL A 167 -15.12 -8.72 -2.95
CA VAL A 167 -16.06 -7.60 -3.01
C VAL A 167 -15.47 -6.46 -2.20
N ALA A 168 -15.44 -5.27 -2.77
CA ALA A 168 -14.90 -4.08 -2.13
C ALA A 168 -16.00 -3.33 -1.36
N ALA A 169 -15.79 -3.10 -0.07
CA ALA A 169 -16.58 -2.15 0.69
C ALA A 169 -16.04 -0.73 0.52
N SER A 170 -16.92 0.26 0.62
CA SER A 170 -16.51 1.65 0.78
C SER A 170 -15.83 1.87 2.13
N ARG A 171 -15.02 2.94 2.21
CA ARG A 171 -14.41 3.35 3.47
C ARG A 171 -15.49 3.62 4.53
N GLU A 172 -16.57 4.30 4.13
CA GLU A 172 -17.70 4.67 4.98
C GLU A 172 -18.38 3.42 5.55
N GLN A 173 -18.63 2.39 4.73
CA GLN A 173 -19.19 1.12 5.19
C GLN A 173 -18.34 0.45 6.28
N VAL A 174 -17.01 0.52 6.15
CA VAL A 174 -16.09 -0.07 7.13
C VAL A 174 -16.01 0.76 8.40
N GLU A 175 -15.97 2.10 8.29
CA GLU A 175 -16.03 3.01 9.45
C GLU A 175 -17.32 2.81 10.25
N GLU A 176 -18.48 2.72 9.58
CA GLU A 176 -19.76 2.42 10.23
C GLU A 176 -19.75 1.08 10.96
N ALA A 177 -19.21 0.03 10.34
CA ALA A 177 -19.13 -1.29 10.94
C ALA A 177 -18.23 -1.31 12.20
N VAL A 178 -17.11 -0.58 12.18
CA VAL A 178 -16.26 -0.38 13.36
C VAL A 178 -17.04 0.32 14.47
N MET A 179 -17.74 1.42 14.16
CA MET A 179 -18.54 2.17 15.15
C MET A 179 -19.65 1.33 15.79
N ARG A 180 -20.37 0.52 15.00
CA ARG A 180 -21.40 -0.41 15.52
C ARG A 180 -20.81 -1.42 16.50
N SER A 181 -19.63 -1.95 16.18
CA SER A 181 -18.96 -2.96 16.99
C SER A 181 -18.51 -2.38 18.34
N SER A 182 -18.01 -1.14 18.36
CA SER A 182 -17.67 -0.41 19.59
C SER A 182 -18.89 -0.05 20.44
N ALA A 183 -20.01 0.34 19.81
CA ALA A 183 -21.25 0.66 20.52
C ALA A 183 -21.92 -0.57 21.15
N GLY A 184 -21.85 -1.73 20.49
CA GLY A 184 -22.39 -3.00 21.01
C GLY A 184 -21.69 -3.48 22.30
N ILE A 185 -20.40 -3.17 22.46
CA ILE A 185 -19.63 -3.47 23.68
C ILE A 185 -20.07 -2.55 24.84
N HIS A 186 -20.39 -1.29 24.56
CA HIS A 186 -20.83 -0.33 25.57
C HIS A 186 -22.27 -0.56 26.08
N SER A 187 -23.10 -1.31 25.35
CA SER A 187 -24.47 -1.63 25.77
C SER A 187 -24.55 -2.87 26.69
N MET A 188 -23.44 -3.56 26.95
CA MET A 188 -23.38 -4.78 27.79
C MET A 188 -22.62 -4.59 29.12
N LEU A 189 -22.25 -3.35 29.47
CA LEU A 189 -21.67 -2.96 30.76
C LEU A 189 -22.63 -2.03 31.50
#